data_AF-A0AA35QXW9-F1
#
_entry.id   AF-A0AA35QXW9-F1
#
_cell.length_a   1.000
_cell.length_b   1.000
_cell.length_c   1.000
_cell.angle_alpha   90.00
_cell.angle_beta   90.00
_cell.angle_gamma   90.00
#
_symmetry.space_group_name_H-M   'P 1'
#
loop_
_entity.id
_entity.type
_entity.pdbx_description
1 polymer ?
#
loop_
_entity_poly.entity_id
_entity_poly.type
_entity_poly.pdbx_seq_one_letter_code
_entity_poly.pdbx_strand_id
1 'polypeptide(L)'
;MVVESGVIPVLVPILTHPDNKVLLPVLRTLGNITTGSTEETQAVLDGGILPYLPNLATDTTPDISAVGHAISRVLLRACKRSSAH
;
A
#
# COMPACT_ATOMS: atom_id res chain seq x y z
N MET A 1 -0.19 -8.17 -16.33
CA MET A 1 0.43 -8.14 -14.97
C MET A 1 -0.58 -7.58 -13.96
N VAL A 2 -0.46 -7.80 -12.63
CA VAL A 2 -1.48 -7.30 -11.65
C VAL A 2 -1.57 -5.77 -11.65
N VAL A 3 -0.46 -5.06 -11.88
CA VAL A 3 -0.42 -3.62 -12.18
C VAL A 3 -1.39 -3.21 -13.28
N GLU A 4 -1.51 -3.99 -14.36
CA GLU A 4 -2.32 -3.65 -15.52
C GLU A 4 -3.81 -3.97 -15.34
N SER A 5 -4.17 -4.68 -14.25
CA SER A 5 -5.55 -5.07 -14.00
C SER A 5 -6.40 -3.93 -13.42
N GLY A 6 -5.82 -2.76 -13.14
CA GLY A 6 -6.54 -1.61 -12.59
C GLY A 6 -7.07 -1.82 -11.17
N VAL A 7 -6.53 -2.80 -10.43
CA VAL A 7 -7.03 -3.17 -9.10
C VAL A 7 -6.63 -2.15 -8.02
N ILE A 8 -5.47 -1.51 -8.17
CA ILE A 8 -4.93 -0.53 -7.22
C ILE A 8 -5.86 0.68 -7.02
N PRO A 9 -6.33 1.38 -8.07
CA PRO A 9 -7.25 2.51 -7.88
C PRO A 9 -8.60 2.11 -7.28
N VAL A 10 -8.96 0.82 -7.28
CA VAL A 10 -10.14 0.29 -6.58
C VAL A 10 -9.84 0.00 -5.11
N LEU A 11 -8.65 -0.51 -4.79
CA LEU A 11 -8.26 -0.87 -3.42
C LEU A 11 -7.92 0.35 -2.55
N VAL A 12 -7.28 1.38 -3.12
CA VAL A 12 -6.89 2.59 -2.39
C VAL A 12 -8.06 3.31 -1.71
N PRO A 13 -9.20 3.59 -2.38
CA PRO A 13 -10.34 4.21 -1.71
C PRO A 13 -11.00 3.30 -0.65
N ILE A 14 -10.81 1.98 -0.72
CA ILE A 14 -11.30 1.07 0.34
C ILE A 14 -10.48 1.24 1.63
N LEU A 15 -9.29 1.86 1.58
CA LEU A 15 -8.51 2.17 2.78
C LEU A 15 -9.17 3.21 3.70
N THR A 16 -10.22 3.90 3.23
CA THR A 16 -11.02 4.81 4.06
C THR A 16 -12.23 4.14 4.72
N HIS A 17 -12.44 2.83 4.51
CA HIS A 17 -13.56 2.14 5.14
C HIS A 17 -13.40 2.09 6.66
N PRO A 18 -14.45 2.32 7.46
CA PRO A 18 -14.38 2.26 8.91
C PRO A 18 -14.26 0.83 9.47
N ASP A 19 -14.44 -0.20 8.63
CA ASP A 19 -14.46 -1.59 9.07
C ASP A 19 -13.12 -2.28 8.82
N ASN A 20 -12.41 -2.58 9.90
CA ASN A 20 -11.09 -3.22 9.88
C ASN A 20 -11.13 -4.60 9.22
N LYS A 21 -12.28 -5.28 9.22
CA LYS A 21 -12.43 -6.59 8.56
C LYS A 21 -12.37 -6.50 7.04
N VAL A 22 -12.72 -5.33 6.49
CA VAL A 22 -12.62 -5.04 5.05
C VAL A 22 -11.25 -4.45 4.72
N LEU A 23 -10.76 -3.56 5.57
CA LEU A 23 -9.45 -2.92 5.44
C LEU A 23 -8.30 -3.92 5.43
N LEU A 24 -8.31 -4.90 6.34
CA LEU A 24 -7.23 -5.87 6.51
C LEU A 24 -6.93 -6.72 5.24
N PRO A 25 -7.91 -7.38 4.60
CA PRO A 25 -7.66 -8.14 3.38
C PRO A 25 -7.22 -7.24 2.21
N VAL A 26 -7.73 -6.01 2.12
CA VAL A 26 -7.31 -5.02 1.12
C VAL A 26 -5.84 -4.63 1.32
N LEU A 27 -5.46 -4.34 2.56
CA LEU A 27 -4.08 -4.05 2.93
C LEU A 27 -3.14 -5.22 2.67
N ARG A 28 -3.53 -6.45 3.03
CA ARG A 28 -2.72 -7.63 2.72
C ARG A 28 -2.53 -7.81 1.23
N THR A 29 -3.57 -7.55 0.44
CA THR A 29 -3.49 -7.58 -1.03
C THR A 29 -2.48 -6.54 -1.53
N LEU A 30 -2.59 -5.29 -1.09
CA LEU A 30 -1.66 -4.21 -1.44
C LEU A 30 -0.23 -4.49 -0.95
N GLY A 31 -0.08 -5.08 0.23
CA GLY A 31 1.20 -5.54 0.76
C GLY A 31 1.85 -6.57 -0.16
N ASN A 32 1.10 -7.60 -0.57
CA ASN A 32 1.62 -8.61 -1.49
C ASN A 32 1.98 -8.04 -2.86
N ILE A 33 1.16 -7.13 -3.40
CA ILE A 33 1.42 -6.40 -4.66
C ILE A 33 2.73 -5.64 -4.57
N THR A 34 2.89 -4.80 -3.54
CA THR A 34 4.10 -3.99 -3.34
C THR A 34 5.35 -4.85 -3.10
N THR A 35 5.21 -6.05 -2.54
CA THR A 35 6.37 -6.93 -2.28
C THR A 35 6.95 -7.57 -3.55
N GLY A 36 6.23 -7.55 -4.68
CA GLY A 36 6.64 -8.18 -5.92
C GLY A 36 7.80 -7.46 -6.63
N SER A 37 7.48 -6.39 -7.36
CA SER A 37 8.41 -5.69 -8.25
C SER A 37 8.36 -4.17 -8.06
N THR A 38 9.40 -3.47 -8.50
CA THR A 38 9.45 -1.99 -8.47
C THR A 38 8.28 -1.37 -9.23
N GLU A 39 7.84 -1.99 -10.33
CA GLU A 39 6.69 -1.54 -11.13
C GLU A 39 5.38 -1.62 -10.35
N GLU A 40 5.14 -2.72 -9.63
CA GLU A 40 3.96 -2.88 -8.74
C GLU A 40 4.00 -1.88 -7.59
N THR A 41 5.18 -1.64 -7.03
CA THR A 41 5.38 -0.61 -5.99
C THR A 41 5.08 0.79 -6.53
N GLN A 42 5.53 1.09 -7.74
CA GLN A 42 5.31 2.38 -8.39
C GLN A 42 3.84 2.59 -8.75
N ALA A 43 3.14 1.54 -9.19
CA ALA A 43 1.71 1.61 -9.47
C ALA A 43 0.89 1.86 -8.20
N VAL A 44 1.29 1.30 -7.05
CA VAL A 44 0.65 1.55 -5.76
C VAL A 44 0.91 2.97 -5.26
N LEU A 45 2.12 3.49 -5.51
CA LEU A 45 2.48 4.90 -5.31
C LEU A 45 1.59 5.83 -6.16
N ASP A 46 1.48 5.55 -7.46
CA ASP A 46 0.68 6.31 -8.42
C ASP A 46 -0.82 6.25 -8.08
N GLY A 47 -1.29 5.12 -7.55
CA GLY A 47 -2.64 4.96 -7.02
C GLY A 47 -2.97 5.84 -5.80
N GLY A 48 -2.00 6.56 -5.23
CA GLY A 48 -2.25 7.53 -4.16
C GLY A 48 -2.30 6.93 -2.77
N ILE A 49 -1.57 5.84 -2.49
CA ILE A 49 -1.58 5.20 -1.17
C ILE A 49 -0.87 6.04 -0.07
N LEU A 50 0.08 6.90 -0.46
CA LEU A 50 0.96 7.65 0.44
C LEU A 50 0.25 8.35 1.61
N PRO A 51 -0.83 9.13 1.41
CA PRO A 51 -1.53 9.80 2.52
C PRO A 51 -2.16 8.83 3.53
N TYR A 52 -2.44 7.58 3.14
CA TYR A 52 -3.06 6.58 4.02
C TYR A 52 -2.03 5.86 4.89
N LEU A 53 -0.78 5.70 4.43
CA LEU A 53 0.28 4.99 5.17
C LEU A 53 0.47 5.43 6.61
N PRO A 54 0.58 6.74 6.95
CA PRO A 54 0.74 7.16 8.34
C PRO A 54 -0.46 6.76 9.18
N ASN A 55 -1.69 6.96 8.67
CA ASN A 55 -2.92 6.60 9.38
C ASN A 55 -2.97 5.09 9.67
N LEU A 56 -2.57 4.27 8.70
CA LEU A 56 -2.48 2.82 8.83
C LEU A 56 -1.40 2.37 9.81
N ALA A 57 -0.22 3.00 9.78
CA ALA A 57 0.88 2.68 10.68
C ALA A 57 0.58 3.06 12.14
N THR A 58 -0.21 4.13 12.35
CA THR A 58 -0.66 4.57 13.68
C THR A 58 -1.94 3.89 14.16
N ASP A 59 -2.50 2.97 13.38
CA ASP A 59 -3.74 2.28 13.74
C ASP A 59 -3.57 1.42 15.01
N THR A 60 -4.60 1.38 15.86
CA THR A 60 -4.62 0.57 17.08
C THR A 60 -4.63 -0.93 16.81
N THR A 61 -4.91 -1.36 15.58
CA THR A 61 -4.96 -2.77 15.19
C THR A 61 -3.56 -3.26 14.79
N PRO A 62 -3.01 -4.30 15.45
CA PRO A 62 -1.65 -4.78 15.18
C PRO A 62 -1.50 -5.32 13.75
N ASP A 63 -2.52 -5.98 13.21
CA ASP A 63 -2.50 -6.52 11.85
C ASP A 63 -2.47 -5.39 10.80
N ILE A 64 -3.24 -4.31 10.99
CA ILE A 64 -3.26 -3.12 10.11
C ILE A 64 -1.91 -2.40 10.19
N SER A 65 -1.45 -2.09 11.40
CA SER A 65 -0.19 -1.37 11.62
C SER A 65 1.00 -2.15 11.07
N ALA A 66 1.08 -3.47 11.27
CA ALA A 66 2.16 -4.30 10.74
C ALA A 66 2.24 -4.24 9.20
N VAL A 67 1.08 -4.32 8.52
CA VAL A 67 1.03 -4.24 7.06
C VAL A 67 1.36 -2.81 6.58
N GLY A 68 0.85 -1.78 7.26
CA GLY A 68 1.20 -0.38 6.98
C GLY A 68 2.71 -0.13 7.04
N HIS A 69 3.39 -0.66 8.05
CA HIS A 69 4.85 -0.61 8.18
C HIS A 69 5.58 -1.39 7.07
N ALA A 70 5.05 -2.54 6.66
CA ALA A 70 5.62 -3.32 5.56
C ALA A 70 5.56 -2.54 4.23
N ILE A 71 4.38 -2.03 3.87
CA ILE A 71 4.16 -1.24 2.65
C ILE A 71 5.00 0.04 2.69
N SER A 72 4.99 0.77 3.81
CA SER A 72 5.78 2.00 3.96
C SER A 72 7.27 1.77 3.72
N ARG A 73 7.86 0.69 4.26
CA ARG A 73 9.27 0.35 3.99
C ARG A 73 9.56 0.05 2.53
N VAL A 74 8.65 -0.65 1.87
CA VAL A 74 8.79 -0.97 0.44
C VAL A 74 8.71 0.30 -0.41
N LEU A 75 7.73 1.17 -0.14
CA LEU A 75 7.57 2.44 -0.86
C LEU A 75 8.74 3.40 -0.58
N LEU A 76 9.28 3.43 0.63
CA LEU A 76 10.49 4.21 0.95
C LEU A 76 11.70 3.75 0.12
N ARG A 77 11.83 2.44 -0.15
CA ARG A 77 12.88 1.92 -1.03
C ARG A 77 12.67 2.36 -2.48
N ALA A 78 11.43 2.37 -2.96
CA ALA A 78 11.11 2.90 -4.30
C ALA A 78 11.37 4.41 -4.40
N CYS A 79 10.94 5.19 -3.40
CA CYS A 79 11.15 6.64 -3.35
C CYS A 79 12.64 7.02 -3.35
N LYS A 80 13.49 6.30 -2.59
CA LYS A 80 14.95 6.52 -2.64
C LYS A 80 15.57 6.23 -4.01
N ARG A 81 14.98 5.32 -4.79
CA ARG A 81 15.46 4.97 -6.13
C ARG A 81 15.09 6.02 -7.17
N SER A 82 13.96 6.70 -7.00
CA SER A 82 13.50 7.77 -7.91
C SER A 82 14.34 9.05 -7.81
N SER A 83 15.09 9.26 -6.73
CA SER A 83 15.95 10.44 -6.55
C SER A 83 17.35 10.31 -7.19
N ALA A 84 17.61 9.23 -7.93
CA ALA A 84 18.89 8.95 -8.57
C ALA A 84 18.91 9.24 -10.10
N HIS A 85 17.96 10.05 -10.60
CA HIS A 85 17.97 10.52 -11.99
C HIS A 85 18.22 12.03 -12.05
#